data_AF-A0A2M8P7M7-F1
#
_entry.id   AF-A0A2M8P7M7-F1
#
_cell.length_a   1.000
_cell.length_b   1.000
_cell.length_c   1.000
_cell.angle_alpha   90.00
_cell.angle_beta   90.00
_cell.angle_gamma   90.00
#
_symmetry.space_group_name_H-M   'P 1'
#
loop_
_entity.id
_entity.type
_entity.pdbx_description
1 polymer ?
#
loop_
_entity_poly.entity_id
_entity_poly.type
_entity_poly.pdbx_seq_one_letter_code
_entity_poly.pdbx_strand_id
1 'polypeptide(L)'
;MSAENNVTPIVQVLFPMGGLGSRFADAGETTPKPLIDVSSNPGTTPYEPMIGKAISSFQRLAGKVTLRPIFIVRKEHNDKYNLSEKIKQLGVFTD
;
A
#
# COMPACT_ATOMS: atom_id res chain seq x y z
N MET A 1 -14.65 40.04 -3.38
CA MET A 1 -14.41 38.75 -2.68
C MET A 1 -13.34 38.02 -3.45
N SER A 2 -12.09 38.11 -3.01
CA SER A 2 -10.98 37.35 -3.59
C SER A 2 -11.17 35.88 -3.20
N ALA A 3 -11.23 35.00 -4.19
CA ALA A 3 -11.27 33.56 -3.97
C ALA A 3 -10.08 33.16 -3.10
N GLU A 4 -10.32 32.56 -1.93
CA GLU A 4 -9.26 31.95 -1.14
C GLU A 4 -8.59 30.88 -2.01
N ASN A 5 -7.31 31.08 -2.32
CA ASN A 5 -6.47 30.05 -2.90
C ASN A 5 -6.30 28.93 -1.87
N ASN A 6 -7.26 28.01 -1.80
CA ASN A 6 -7.19 26.85 -0.93
C ASN A 6 -6.15 25.87 -1.49
N VAL A 7 -4.90 26.05 -1.07
CA VAL A 7 -3.83 25.10 -1.34
C VAL A 7 -4.15 23.80 -0.60
N THR A 8 -4.37 22.72 -1.34
CA THR A 8 -4.52 21.40 -0.75
C THR A 8 -3.19 20.98 -0.10
N PRO A 9 -3.15 20.66 1.20
CA PRO A 9 -1.92 20.28 1.87
C PRO A 9 -1.40 18.94 1.35
N ILE A 10 -0.08 18.84 1.20
CA ILE A 10 0.61 17.62 0.77
C ILE A 10 1.02 16.82 2.01
N VAL A 11 0.63 15.55 2.06
CA VAL A 11 0.97 14.63 3.16
C VAL A 11 1.84 13.50 2.61
N GLN A 12 3.02 13.32 3.19
CA GLN A 12 3.92 12.22 2.86
C GLN A 12 3.59 11.01 3.73
N VAL A 13 3.36 9.84 3.10
CA VAL A 13 3.01 8.61 3.81
C VAL A 13 4.07 7.56 3.55
N LEU A 14 4.78 7.16 4.61
CA LEU A 14 5.82 6.14 4.52
C LEU A 14 5.23 4.74 4.75
N PHE A 15 5.47 3.83 3.81
CA PHE A 15 5.14 2.41 3.88
C PHE A 15 6.43 1.58 4.01
N PRO A 16 6.84 1.24 5.24
CA PRO A 16 8.00 0.40 5.46
C PRO A 16 7.67 -1.07 5.16
N MET A 17 8.14 -1.56 4.02
CA MET A 17 7.99 -2.96 3.58
C MET A 17 9.31 -3.72 3.66
N GLY A 18 10.18 -3.27 4.57
CA GLY A 18 11.52 -3.81 4.78
C GLY A 18 11.58 -5.10 5.59
N GLY A 19 10.46 -5.56 6.16
CA GLY A 19 10.44 -6.76 7.01
C GLY A 19 10.61 -8.05 6.21
N LEU A 20 11.32 -9.03 6.78
CA LEU A 20 11.50 -10.37 6.19
C LEU A 20 10.19 -11.13 6.04
N GLY A 21 9.20 -10.86 6.91
CA GLY A 21 7.99 -11.67 6.97
C GLY A 21 8.24 -13.10 7.45
N SER A 22 9.33 -13.35 8.20
CA SER A 22 9.78 -14.68 8.61
C SER A 22 8.66 -15.50 9.27
N ARG A 23 7.89 -14.91 10.20
CA ARG A 23 6.76 -15.60 10.83
C ARG A 23 5.72 -16.15 9.84
N PHE A 24 5.52 -15.51 8.69
CA PHE A 24 4.63 -16.00 7.63
C PHE A 24 5.32 -17.10 6.83
N ALA A 25 6.59 -16.90 6.47
CA ALA A 25 7.39 -17.91 5.77
C ALA A 25 7.53 -19.21 6.58
N ASP A 26 7.77 -19.10 7.89
CA ASP A 26 7.87 -20.22 8.84
C ASP A 26 6.54 -20.97 8.97
N ALA A 27 5.41 -20.28 8.73
CA ALA A 27 4.07 -20.88 8.67
C ALA A 27 3.73 -21.48 7.28
N GLY A 28 4.66 -21.43 6.33
CA GLY A 28 4.50 -22.00 4.98
C GLY A 28 4.05 -21.01 3.91
N GLU A 29 3.91 -19.71 4.22
CA GLU A 29 3.54 -18.73 3.20
C GLU A 29 4.67 -18.48 2.21
N THR A 30 4.37 -18.65 0.94
CA THR A 30 5.31 -18.40 -0.17
C THR A 30 5.15 -17.00 -0.76
N THR A 31 3.97 -16.40 -0.54
CA THR A 31 3.63 -15.05 -0.97
C THR A 31 4.30 -14.03 -0.05
N PRO A 32 5.00 -13.02 -0.59
CA PRO A 32 5.59 -11.96 0.22
C PRO A 32 4.53 -11.24 1.04
N LYS A 33 4.83 -10.97 2.32
CA LYS A 33 3.86 -10.37 3.27
C LYS A 33 2.99 -9.22 2.71
N PRO A 34 3.54 -8.19 2.01
CA PRO A 34 2.70 -7.10 1.51
C PRO A 34 1.64 -7.54 0.49
N LEU A 35 1.86 -8.68 -0.16
CA LEU A 35 1.00 -9.27 -1.19
C LEU A 35 0.15 -10.43 -0.68
N ILE A 36 0.28 -10.80 0.60
CA ILE A 36 -0.61 -11.80 1.21
C ILE A 36 -2.02 -11.23 1.21
N ASP A 37 -2.95 -12.01 0.70
CA ASP A 37 -4.36 -11.70 0.68
C ASP A 37 -4.93 -11.63 2.10
N VAL A 38 -5.59 -10.51 2.41
CA VAL A 38 -6.29 -10.29 3.68
C VAL A 38 -7.77 -10.13 3.40
N SER A 39 -8.59 -10.81 4.21
CA SER A 39 -10.04 -10.62 4.22
C SER A 39 -10.39 -9.46 5.14
N SER A 40 -11.24 -8.55 4.67
CA SER A 40 -11.85 -7.54 5.54
C SER A 40 -13.11 -8.03 6.25
N ASN A 41 -13.70 -9.16 5.81
CA ASN A 41 -14.78 -9.91 6.45
C ASN A 41 -14.95 -11.26 5.71
N PRO A 42 -14.65 -12.41 6.34
CA PRO A 42 -14.78 -13.72 5.69
C PRO A 42 -16.19 -13.91 5.12
N GLY A 43 -16.29 -14.22 3.82
CA GLY A 43 -17.56 -14.52 3.14
C GLY A 43 -18.37 -13.34 2.59
N THR A 44 -17.92 -12.09 2.76
CA THR A 44 -18.68 -10.89 2.27
C THR A 44 -17.84 -9.89 1.48
N THR A 45 -16.52 -9.91 1.58
CA THR A 45 -15.64 -9.04 0.77
C THR A 45 -14.59 -9.88 0.05
N PRO A 46 -14.30 -9.60 -1.24
CA PRO A 46 -13.16 -10.22 -1.91
C PRO A 46 -11.87 -9.97 -1.12
N TYR A 47 -10.99 -10.97 -1.13
CA TYR A 47 -9.66 -10.83 -0.58
C TYR A 47 -8.90 -9.72 -1.31
N GLU A 48 -8.18 -8.89 -0.57
CA GLU A 48 -7.31 -7.87 -1.12
C GLU A 48 -5.90 -8.03 -0.57
N PRO A 49 -4.83 -7.76 -1.35
CA PRO A 49 -3.48 -7.77 -0.84
C PRO A 49 -3.33 -6.84 0.37
N MET A 50 -2.57 -7.27 1.39
CA MET A 50 -2.34 -6.50 2.62
C MET A 50 -1.96 -5.03 2.37
N ILE A 51 -1.12 -4.77 1.36
CA ILE A 51 -0.73 -3.41 1.00
C ILE A 51 -1.87 -2.61 0.38
N GLY A 52 -2.74 -3.25 -0.40
CA GLY A 52 -3.96 -2.67 -0.94
C GLY A 52 -4.90 -2.21 0.17
N LYS A 53 -5.05 -3.03 1.23
CA LYS A 53 -5.82 -2.65 2.42
C LYS A 53 -5.26 -1.43 3.13
N ALA A 54 -3.94 -1.43 3.37
CA ALA A 54 -3.28 -0.32 4.06
C ALA A 54 -3.47 0.99 3.29
N ILE A 55 -3.35 0.92 1.97
CA ILE A 55 -3.59 2.02 1.05
C ILE A 55 -5.05 2.50 1.08
N SER A 56 -6.03 1.59 1.00
CA SER A 56 -7.44 1.96 0.91
C SER A 56 -7.93 2.69 2.17
N SER A 57 -7.29 2.46 3.31
CA SER A 57 -7.55 3.20 4.56
C SER A 57 -7.40 4.73 4.43
N PHE A 58 -6.64 5.20 3.44
CA PHE A 58 -6.43 6.63 3.18
C PHE A 58 -7.48 7.24 2.24
N GLN A 59 -8.35 6.46 1.60
CA GLN A 59 -9.38 6.97 0.68
C GLN A 59 -10.30 8.01 1.34
N ARG A 60 -10.54 7.94 2.65
CA ARG A 60 -11.30 8.94 3.41
C ARG A 60 -10.70 10.35 3.42
N LEU A 61 -9.44 10.48 3.00
CA LEU A 61 -8.69 11.73 2.89
C LEU A 61 -8.66 12.26 1.45
N ALA A 62 -9.20 11.53 0.47
CA ALA A 62 -9.28 11.98 -0.92
C ALA A 62 -10.01 13.33 -1.02
N GLY A 63 -9.46 14.27 -1.79
CA GLY A 63 -9.98 15.62 -1.94
C GLY A 63 -9.72 16.56 -0.75
N LYS A 64 -9.20 16.06 0.38
CA LYS A 64 -8.82 16.88 1.55
C LYS A 64 -7.32 17.14 1.61
N VAL A 65 -6.53 16.20 1.12
CA VAL A 65 -5.06 16.26 1.08
C VAL A 65 -4.56 15.64 -0.22
N THR A 66 -3.38 16.05 -0.67
CA THR A 66 -2.62 15.35 -1.70
C THR A 66 -1.69 14.35 -1.02
N LEU A 67 -1.93 13.06 -1.20
CA LEU A 67 -1.08 12.02 -0.64
C LEU A 67 0.14 11.79 -1.52
N ARG A 68 1.32 11.76 -0.91
CA ARG A 68 2.59 11.35 -1.54
C ARG A 68 3.10 10.08 -0.83
N PRO A 69 2.83 8.89 -1.36
CA PRO A 69 3.32 7.65 -0.77
C PRO A 69 4.83 7.49 -1.00
N ILE A 70 5.50 6.89 -0.03
CA ILE A 70 6.91 6.51 -0.11
C ILE A 70 7.01 5.06 0.33
N PHE A 71 7.49 4.19 -0.55
CA PHE A 71 7.65 2.76 -0.26
C PHE A 71 9.11 2.44 -0.04
N ILE A 72 9.44 1.84 1.11
CA ILE A 72 10.77 1.29 1.37
C ILE A 72 10.68 -0.22 1.27
N VAL A 73 11.31 -0.78 0.22
CA VAL A 73 11.39 -2.22 -0.02
C VAL A 73 12.81 -2.74 0.14
N ARG A 74 12.95 -3.98 0.62
CA ARG A 74 14.23 -4.67 0.55
C ARG A 74 14.57 -5.00 -0.90
N LYS A 75 15.82 -4.80 -1.28
CA LYS A 75 16.31 -5.12 -2.62
C LYS A 75 16.03 -6.58 -2.98
N GLU A 76 16.33 -7.50 -2.08
CA GLU A 76 16.18 -8.94 -2.30
C GLU A 76 14.72 -9.35 -2.52
N HIS A 77 13.78 -8.67 -1.86
CA HIS A 77 12.35 -8.91 -2.07
C HIS A 77 11.89 -8.33 -3.41
N ASN A 78 12.44 -7.17 -3.80
CA ASN A 78 12.17 -6.62 -5.10
C ASN A 78 12.69 -7.53 -6.22
N ASP A 79 13.93 -8.00 -6.09
CA ASP A 79 14.56 -8.89 -7.07
C ASP A 79 13.79 -10.22 -7.18
N LYS A 80 13.38 -10.81 -6.05
CA LYS A 80 12.71 -12.12 -6.02
C LYS A 80 11.25 -12.09 -6.44
N TYR A 81 10.52 -11.02 -6.11
CA TYR A 81 9.06 -10.99 -6.25
C TYR A 81 8.53 -9.85 -7.13
N ASN A 82 9.42 -9.02 -7.68
CA ASN A 82 9.09 -7.82 -8.44
C ASN A 82 8.11 -6.89 -7.68
N LEU A 83 8.33 -6.76 -6.37
CA LEU A 83 7.38 -6.14 -5.44
C LEU A 83 7.05 -4.69 -5.80
N SER A 84 8.04 -3.91 -6.24
CA SER A 84 7.81 -2.50 -6.62
C SER A 84 6.85 -2.39 -7.80
N GLU A 85 7.02 -3.21 -8.83
CA GLU A 85 6.14 -3.19 -10.00
C GLU A 85 4.74 -3.69 -9.65
N LYS A 86 4.61 -4.74 -8.84
CA LYS A 86 3.31 -5.21 -8.36
C LYS A 86 2.57 -4.11 -7.59
N ILE A 87 3.27 -3.34 -6.76
CA ILE A 87 2.66 -2.24 -6.00
C ILE A 87 2.22 -1.09 -6.92
N LYS A 88 3.01 -0.75 -7.95
CA LYS A 88 2.61 0.23 -8.97
C LYS A 88 1.34 -0.22 -9.71
N GLN A 89 1.26 -1.51 -10.06
CA GLN A 89 0.12 -2.10 -10.78
C GLN A 89 -1.19 -2.12 -9.97
N LEU A 90 -1.13 -1.99 -8.65
CA LEU A 90 -2.34 -1.85 -7.82
C LEU A 90 -3.10 -0.53 -8.09
N GLY A 91 -2.63 0.31 -9.01
CA GLY A 91 -3.37 1.48 -9.52
C GLY A 91 -3.54 2.58 -8.50
N VAL A 92 -2.77 2.53 -7.41
CA VAL A 92 -2.99 3.38 -6.25
C VAL A 92 -2.50 4.80 -6.50
N PHE A 93 -1.53 4.96 -7.39
CA PHE A 93 -0.87 6.23 -7.67
C PHE A 93 -0.53 6.30 -9.15
N THR A 94 -1.54 6.41 -10.01
CA THR A 94 -1.36 7.02 -11.32
C THR A 94 -1.47 8.53 -11.13
N ASP A 95 -0.50 9.27 -11.67
CA ASP A 95 -0.54 10.73 -11.76
C ASP A 95 -1.80 11.23 -12.50
#